data_AF-A0A935X6N7-F1
#
_entry.id   AF-A0A935X6N7-F1
#
_cell.length_a   1.000
_cell.length_b   1.000
_cell.length_c   1.000
_cell.angle_alpha   90.00
_cell.angle_beta   90.00
_cell.angle_gamma   90.00
#
_symmetry.space_group_name_H-M   'P 1'
#
loop_
_entity.id
_entity.type
_entity.pdbx_description
1 polymer ?
#
loop_
_entity_poly.entity_id
_entity_poly.type
_entity_poly.pdbx_seq_one_letter_code
_entity_poly.pdbx_strand_id
1 'polypeptide(L)'
;MPAPLQLPAPGVAPVCSDAVYNGDPVRLAAYRPADIPVIVQVAETVTKRDVLAFEIIASMLAPLLLLMVLGAAVIWIGVEQGLDPLTRIATQLRHRSADDLGPMDESQAPREVRPLVQALNGLLERVDAMLTAQRRFVADAAHQLRTPIAGLKTQAETALRATDADSMRSIVANIVTAATRMSSLVVQLLSLARVDPSEAAKGASGLVDLEPLARSVTADWIARAIEHGIDLGYAAADGSHAVLGDPVMIRELIGNLIDNARMHGATISITGNDSGRGTRVVVAFPKARPQGQASGP
;
A
#
# COMPACT_ATOMS: atom_id res chain seq x y z
N MET A 1 -40.53 72.50 19.32
CA MET A 1 -40.91 73.84 18.82
C MET A 1 -40.07 74.12 17.59
N PRO A 2 -40.65 74.46 16.43
CA PRO A 2 -39.85 74.77 15.24
C PRO A 2 -39.00 76.03 15.50
N ALA A 3 -37.81 76.09 14.90
CA ALA A 3 -36.92 77.24 15.00
C ALA A 3 -37.62 78.51 14.50
N PRO A 4 -37.31 79.71 15.03
CA PRO A 4 -37.96 80.94 14.60
C PRO A 4 -37.69 81.18 13.11
N LEU A 5 -38.77 81.17 12.32
CA LEU A 5 -38.75 81.50 10.89
C LEU A 5 -38.14 82.89 10.70
N GLN A 6 -36.98 82.96 10.04
CA GLN A 6 -36.46 84.23 9.53
C GLN A 6 -37.39 84.72 8.42
N LEU A 7 -38.13 85.79 8.71
CA LEU A 7 -39.07 86.37 7.77
C LEU A 7 -38.30 87.04 6.63
N PRO A 8 -38.58 86.70 5.36
CA PRO A 8 -37.89 87.31 4.22
C PRO A 8 -38.23 88.80 4.12
N ALA A 9 -37.24 89.60 3.72
CA ALA A 9 -37.45 91.01 3.41
C ALA A 9 -38.35 91.16 2.17
N PRO A 10 -39.19 92.22 2.08
CA PRO A 10 -40.10 92.40 0.96
C PRO A 10 -39.35 92.52 -0.38
N GLY A 11 -39.76 91.75 -1.39
CA GLY A 11 -39.19 91.81 -2.75
C GLY A 11 -37.85 91.10 -2.95
N VAL A 12 -37.36 90.35 -1.95
CA VAL A 12 -36.12 89.57 -2.04
C VAL A 12 -36.41 88.11 -2.40
N ALA A 13 -35.41 87.42 -2.97
CA ALA A 13 -35.47 86.00 -3.29
C ALA A 13 -35.98 85.15 -2.09
N PRO A 14 -36.74 84.07 -2.37
CA PRO A 14 -37.35 83.25 -1.33
C PRO A 14 -36.30 82.68 -0.36
N VAL A 15 -36.61 82.71 0.94
CA VAL A 15 -35.77 82.13 1.99
C VAL A 15 -36.23 80.69 2.22
N CYS A 16 -35.31 79.75 2.08
CA CYS A 16 -35.57 78.33 2.28
C CYS A 16 -35.06 77.88 3.66
N SER A 17 -35.91 77.19 4.43
CA SER A 17 -35.57 76.63 5.74
C SER A 17 -36.19 75.26 5.93
N ASP A 18 -35.52 74.36 6.65
CA ASP A 18 -36.06 73.05 6.99
C ASP A 18 -36.92 73.13 8.26
N ALA A 19 -38.06 72.45 8.28
CA ALA A 19 -38.98 72.40 9.42
C ALA A 19 -39.66 71.04 9.54
N VAL A 20 -40.42 70.85 10.63
CA VAL A 20 -41.23 69.65 10.87
C VAL A 20 -42.69 70.09 10.96
N TYR A 21 -43.54 69.50 10.13
CA TYR A 21 -44.98 69.76 10.11
C TYR A 21 -45.74 68.45 10.30
N ASN A 22 -46.57 68.36 11.35
CA ASN A 22 -47.31 67.14 11.73
C ASN A 22 -46.45 65.87 11.88
N GLY A 23 -45.17 66.00 12.24
CA GLY A 23 -44.25 64.87 12.43
C GLY A 23 -43.41 64.51 11.21
N ASP A 24 -43.71 65.06 10.03
CA ASP A 24 -42.94 64.85 8.81
C ASP A 24 -41.95 65.99 8.54
N PRO A 25 -40.73 65.68 8.05
CA PRO A 25 -39.77 66.70 7.62
C PRO A 25 -40.26 67.38 6.34
N VAL A 26 -40.37 68.71 6.39
CA VAL A 26 -40.79 69.57 5.27
C VAL A 26 -39.74 70.64 4.98
N ARG A 27 -39.53 70.96 3.71
CA ARG A 27 -38.74 72.10 3.29
C ARG A 27 -39.66 73.28 3.02
N LEU A 28 -39.49 74.36 3.79
CA LEU A 28 -40.30 75.57 3.68
C LEU A 28 -39.58 76.58 2.80
N ALA A 29 -40.30 77.14 1.82
CA ALA A 29 -39.90 78.35 1.10
C ALA A 29 -40.86 79.48 1.45
N ALA A 30 -40.34 80.57 2.01
CA ALA A 30 -41.12 81.76 2.32
C ALA A 30 -40.77 82.89 1.36
N TYR A 31 -41.78 83.51 0.77
CA TYR A 31 -41.65 84.70 -0.08
C TYR A 31 -42.61 85.80 0.39
N ARG A 32 -42.11 87.03 0.43
CA ARG A 32 -42.90 88.22 0.74
C ARG A 32 -42.91 89.16 -0.47
N PRO A 33 -44.01 89.21 -1.24
CA PRO A 33 -44.16 90.17 -2.32
C PRO A 33 -44.05 91.61 -1.79
N ALA A 34 -43.49 92.54 -2.57
CA ALA A 34 -43.28 93.92 -2.14
C ALA A 34 -44.59 94.71 -1.98
N ASP A 35 -45.61 94.36 -2.77
CA ASP A 35 -46.81 95.18 -2.96
C ASP A 35 -47.99 94.81 -2.03
N ILE A 36 -47.88 93.68 -1.30
CA ILE A 36 -48.94 93.19 -0.41
C ILE A 36 -48.34 92.64 0.89
N PRO A 37 -48.92 92.94 2.06
CA PRO A 37 -48.40 92.50 3.36
C PRO A 37 -48.77 91.04 3.65
N VAL A 38 -48.61 90.15 2.67
CA VAL A 38 -48.88 88.72 2.76
C VAL A 38 -47.55 87.97 2.63
N ILE A 39 -47.37 86.94 3.44
CA ILE A 39 -46.23 86.03 3.30
C ILE A 39 -46.79 84.74 2.70
N VAL A 40 -46.26 84.38 1.53
CA VAL A 40 -46.58 83.11 0.89
C VAL A 40 -45.55 82.09 1.38
N GLN A 41 -46.04 81.06 2.06
CA GLN A 41 -45.22 79.93 2.51
C GLN A 41 -45.65 78.68 1.75
N VAL A 42 -44.69 78.01 1.12
CA VAL A 42 -44.90 76.72 0.47
C VAL A 42 -44.05 75.69 1.18
N ALA A 43 -44.67 74.60 1.61
CA ALA A 43 -44.00 73.46 2.24
C ALA A 43 -43.98 72.28 1.26
N GLU A 44 -42.80 71.71 1.00
CA GLU A 44 -42.65 70.46 0.25
C GLU A 44 -42.18 69.34 1.18
N THR A 45 -42.90 68.20 1.18
CA THR A 45 -42.60 67.04 2.04
C THR A 45 -41.40 66.26 1.50
N VAL A 46 -40.38 66.04 2.34
CA VAL A 46 -39.11 65.37 1.94
C VAL A 46 -39.19 63.83 2.09
N THR A 47 -40.28 63.32 2.69
CA THR A 47 -40.52 61.93 3.09
C THR A 47 -40.47 60.89 1.95
N LYS A 48 -40.44 61.33 0.68
CA LYS A 48 -40.38 60.43 -0.48
C LYS A 48 -38.96 59.95 -0.83
N ARG A 49 -37.89 60.51 -0.24
CA ARG A 49 -36.52 60.15 -0.62
C ARG A 49 -36.01 58.86 0.03
N ASP A 50 -36.37 58.60 1.28
CA ASP A 50 -35.83 57.44 2.02
C ASP A 50 -36.51 56.12 1.62
N VAL A 51 -37.80 56.16 1.29
CA VAL A 51 -38.55 54.99 0.79
C VAL A 51 -38.03 54.56 -0.58
N LEU A 52 -37.76 55.52 -1.48
CA LEU A 52 -37.18 55.23 -2.80
C LEU A 52 -35.75 54.70 -2.69
N ALA A 53 -34.92 55.25 -1.80
CA ALA A 53 -33.57 54.75 -1.57
C ALA A 53 -33.57 53.31 -1.03
N PHE A 54 -34.46 52.99 -0.08
CA PHE A 54 -34.62 51.64 0.44
C PHE A 54 -35.12 50.67 -0.63
N GLU A 55 -36.08 51.07 -1.47
CA GLU A 55 -36.62 50.24 -2.55
C GLU A 55 -35.57 49.94 -3.63
N ILE A 56 -34.73 50.91 -3.98
CA ILE A 56 -33.59 50.71 -4.89
C ILE A 56 -32.55 49.77 -4.27
N ILE A 57 -32.19 49.98 -3.00
CA ILE A 57 -31.20 49.14 -2.31
C ILE A 57 -31.74 47.71 -2.14
N ALA A 58 -33.00 47.54 -1.75
CA ALA A 58 -33.64 46.26 -1.57
C ALA A 58 -33.79 45.51 -2.91
N SER A 59 -34.17 46.21 -3.99
CA SER A 59 -34.27 45.60 -5.33
C SER A 59 -32.92 45.16 -5.90
N MET A 60 -31.81 45.77 -5.46
CA MET A 60 -30.45 45.33 -5.81
C MET A 60 -29.95 44.20 -4.90
N LEU A 61 -30.18 44.28 -3.58
CA LEU A 61 -29.67 43.30 -2.61
C LEU A 61 -30.47 41.99 -2.60
N ALA A 62 -31.78 42.04 -2.80
CA ALA A 62 -32.63 40.84 -2.79
C ALA A 62 -32.19 39.77 -3.81
N PRO A 63 -31.97 40.09 -5.11
CA PRO A 63 -31.51 39.09 -6.07
C PRO A 63 -30.09 38.59 -5.77
N LEU A 64 -29.21 39.45 -5.21
CA LEU A 64 -27.86 39.05 -4.82
C LEU A 64 -27.88 38.06 -3.64
N LEU A 65 -28.70 38.33 -2.62
CA LEU A 65 -28.91 37.42 -1.49
C LEU A 65 -29.54 36.11 -1.95
N LEU A 66 -30.54 36.17 -2.82
CA LEU A 66 -31.16 34.98 -3.39
C LEU A 66 -30.13 34.13 -4.14
N LEU A 67 -29.27 34.75 -4.95
CA LEU A 67 -28.20 34.06 -5.68
C LEU A 67 -27.17 33.43 -4.72
N MET A 68 -26.78 34.13 -3.65
CA MET A 68 -25.89 33.56 -2.63
C MET A 68 -26.51 32.36 -1.92
N VAL A 69 -27.78 32.44 -1.53
CA VAL A 69 -28.49 31.32 -0.88
C VAL A 69 -28.60 30.13 -1.84
N LEU A 70 -28.97 30.36 -3.11
CA LEU A 70 -29.00 29.31 -4.13
C LEU A 70 -27.61 28.69 -4.34
N GLY A 71 -26.57 29.51 -4.47
CA GLY A 71 -25.20 29.05 -4.65
C GLY A 71 -24.71 28.22 -3.47
N ALA A 72 -24.98 28.68 -2.25
CA ALA A 72 -24.66 27.93 -1.04
C ALA A 72 -25.42 26.60 -0.97
N ALA A 73 -26.70 26.56 -1.35
CA ALA A 73 -27.48 25.33 -1.41
C ALA A 73 -26.92 24.34 -2.44
N VAL A 74 -26.54 24.82 -3.63
CA VAL A 74 -25.93 23.97 -4.67
C VAL A 74 -24.58 23.41 -4.21
N ILE A 75 -23.73 24.24 -3.59
CA ILE A 75 -22.44 23.79 -3.04
C ILE A 75 -22.67 22.75 -1.93
N TRP A 76 -23.60 23.02 -1.01
CA TRP A 76 -23.95 22.09 0.08
C TRP A 76 -24.35 20.72 -0.46
N ILE A 77 -25.31 20.70 -1.40
CA ILE A 77 -25.80 19.46 -2.03
C ILE A 77 -24.67 18.76 -2.78
N GLY A 78 -23.84 19.51 -3.54
CA GLY A 78 -22.74 18.95 -4.30
C GLY A 78 -21.64 18.33 -3.43
N VAL A 79 -21.34 18.93 -2.28
CA VAL A 79 -20.36 18.40 -1.32
C VAL A 79 -20.89 17.17 -0.60
N GLU A 80 -22.12 17.19 -0.10
CA GLU A 80 -22.73 16.01 0.55
C GLU A 80 -22.80 14.82 -0.41
N GLN A 81 -23.27 15.05 -1.64
CA GLN A 81 -23.34 13.98 -2.65
C GLN A 81 -21.96 13.53 -3.15
N GLY A 82 -20.98 14.44 -3.21
CA GLY A 82 -19.62 14.13 -3.63
C GLY A 82 -18.82 13.30 -2.61
N LEU A 83 -19.12 13.46 -1.32
CA LEU A 83 -18.42 12.76 -0.23
C LEU A 83 -19.10 11.47 0.23
N ASP A 84 -20.41 11.28 -0.02
CA ASP A 84 -21.14 10.05 0.33
C ASP A 84 -20.51 8.75 -0.24
N PRO A 85 -19.93 8.73 -1.45
CA PRO A 85 -19.24 7.54 -1.96
C PRO A 85 -18.02 7.15 -1.12
N LEU A 86 -17.29 8.12 -0.56
CA LEU A 86 -16.13 7.86 0.30
C LEU A 86 -16.56 7.26 1.64
N THR A 87 -17.63 7.75 2.25
CA THR A 87 -18.17 7.18 3.50
C THR A 87 -18.68 5.77 3.29
N ARG A 88 -19.31 5.46 2.14
CA ARG A 88 -19.72 4.10 1.78
C ARG A 88 -18.52 3.16 1.63
N ILE A 89 -17.49 3.56 0.88
CA ILE A 89 -16.24 2.80 0.72
C ILE A 89 -15.59 2.55 2.09
N ALA A 90 -15.47 3.58 2.93
CA ALA A 90 -14.90 3.46 4.27
C ALA A 90 -15.71 2.53 5.17
N THR A 91 -17.04 2.54 5.06
CA THR A 91 -17.93 1.67 5.83
C THR A 91 -17.83 0.22 5.36
N GLN A 92 -17.79 -0.02 4.05
CA GLN A 92 -17.55 -1.34 3.47
C GLN A 92 -16.21 -1.91 3.92
N LEU A 93 -15.15 -1.09 3.95
CA LEU A 93 -13.83 -1.51 4.40
C LEU A 93 -13.79 -1.81 5.91
N ARG A 94 -14.53 -1.05 6.74
CA ARG A 94 -14.62 -1.27 8.19
C ARG A 94 -15.39 -2.52 8.59
N HIS A 95 -16.40 -2.90 7.81
CA HIS A 95 -17.19 -4.11 8.07
C HIS A 95 -16.66 -5.34 7.36
N ARG A 96 -15.58 -5.19 6.59
CA ARG A 96 -14.94 -6.29 5.91
C ARG A 96 -14.21 -7.18 6.91
N SER A 97 -14.55 -8.45 6.87
CA SER A 97 -13.85 -9.47 7.67
C SER A 97 -12.46 -9.71 7.06
N ALA A 98 -11.47 -10.12 7.88
CA ALA A 98 -10.10 -10.38 7.40
C ALA A 98 -10.01 -11.44 6.28
N ASP A 99 -11.06 -12.24 6.10
CA ASP A 99 -11.18 -13.26 5.05
C ASP A 99 -11.97 -12.81 3.80
N ASP A 100 -12.57 -11.62 3.80
CA ASP A 100 -13.30 -11.10 2.63
C ASP A 100 -12.42 -10.07 1.90
N LEU A 101 -11.71 -10.54 0.87
CA LEU A 101 -10.83 -9.74 0.02
C LEU A 101 -11.38 -9.54 -1.39
N GLY A 102 -12.69 -9.70 -1.59
CA GLY A 102 -13.31 -9.52 -2.90
C GLY A 102 -13.09 -8.11 -3.51
N PRO A 103 -13.22 -7.93 -4.82
CA PRO A 103 -13.11 -6.60 -5.42
C PRO A 103 -14.22 -5.66 -4.93
N MET A 104 -13.90 -4.38 -4.75
CA MET A 104 -14.88 -3.33 -4.52
C MET A 104 -15.51 -2.88 -5.84
N ASP A 105 -16.79 -2.53 -5.81
CA ASP A 105 -17.54 -2.13 -7.00
C ASP A 105 -17.10 -0.74 -7.51
N GLU A 106 -16.35 -0.73 -8.61
CA GLU A 106 -15.85 0.47 -9.28
C GLU A 106 -16.96 1.31 -9.95
N SER A 107 -18.11 0.69 -10.25
CA SER A 107 -19.20 1.36 -10.98
C SER A 107 -19.93 2.41 -10.15
N GLN A 108 -19.89 2.27 -8.82
CA GLN A 108 -20.54 3.17 -7.86
C GLN A 108 -19.65 4.36 -7.47
N ALA A 109 -18.38 4.38 -7.88
CA ALA A 109 -17.45 5.45 -7.56
C ALA A 109 -17.51 6.61 -8.59
N PRO A 110 -17.57 7.88 -8.13
CA PRO A 110 -17.37 9.05 -8.97
C PRO A 110 -16.04 8.98 -9.74
N ARG A 111 -15.96 9.66 -10.89
CA ARG A 111 -14.79 9.59 -11.79
C ARG A 111 -13.48 9.94 -11.08
N GLU A 112 -13.54 10.85 -10.11
CA GLU A 112 -12.42 11.35 -9.32
C GLU A 112 -11.93 10.32 -8.29
N VAL A 113 -12.81 9.44 -7.82
CA VAL A 113 -12.52 8.43 -6.78
C VAL A 113 -12.14 7.07 -7.38
N ARG A 114 -12.49 6.81 -8.64
CA ARG A 114 -12.16 5.55 -9.34
C ARG A 114 -10.68 5.14 -9.26
N PRO A 115 -9.69 6.03 -9.47
CA PRO A 115 -8.28 5.63 -9.36
C PRO A 115 -7.91 5.11 -7.96
N LEU A 116 -8.52 5.65 -6.91
CA LEU A 116 -8.32 5.19 -5.54
C LEU A 116 -8.90 3.78 -5.32
N VAL A 117 -10.12 3.53 -5.82
CA VAL A 117 -10.76 2.20 -5.75
C VAL A 117 -9.93 1.16 -6.50
N GLN A 118 -9.39 1.52 -7.67
CA GLN A 118 -8.52 0.64 -8.45
C GLN A 118 -7.21 0.31 -7.71
N ALA A 119 -6.57 1.30 -7.11
CA ALA A 119 -5.38 1.08 -6.30
C ALA A 119 -5.66 0.18 -5.09
N LEU A 120 -6.82 0.36 -4.44
CA LEU A 120 -7.26 -0.48 -3.33
C LEU A 120 -7.56 -1.91 -3.77
N ASN A 121 -8.27 -2.10 -4.88
CA ASN A 121 -8.53 -3.41 -5.47
C ASN A 121 -7.22 -4.14 -5.79
N GLY A 122 -6.25 -3.47 -6.40
CA GLY A 122 -4.94 -4.04 -6.67
C GLY A 122 -4.15 -4.41 -5.40
N LEU A 123 -4.32 -3.68 -4.30
CA LEU A 123 -3.74 -4.05 -3.00
C LEU A 123 -4.43 -5.29 -2.43
N LEU A 124 -5.76 -5.33 -2.44
CA LEU A 124 -6.55 -6.47 -1.94
C LEU A 124 -6.21 -7.75 -2.69
N GLU A 125 -6.07 -7.68 -4.02
CA GLU A 125 -5.67 -8.82 -4.86
C GLU A 125 -4.28 -9.34 -4.49
N ARG A 126 -3.31 -8.45 -4.24
CA ARG A 126 -1.97 -8.85 -3.80
C ARG A 126 -2.00 -9.52 -2.42
N VAL A 127 -2.80 -8.99 -1.49
CA VAL A 127 -2.96 -9.57 -0.16
C VAL A 127 -3.61 -10.95 -0.25
N ASP A 128 -4.63 -11.13 -1.08
CA ASP A 128 -5.30 -12.41 -1.29
C ASP A 128 -4.35 -13.46 -1.87
N ALA A 129 -3.55 -13.07 -2.88
CA ALA A 129 -2.53 -13.94 -3.45
C ALA A 129 -1.48 -14.36 -2.41
N MET A 130 -1.02 -13.43 -1.56
CA MET A 130 -0.07 -13.72 -0.48
C MET A 130 -0.64 -14.69 0.56
N LEU A 131 -1.88 -14.45 1.02
CA LEU A 131 -2.52 -15.32 2.01
C LEU A 131 -2.83 -16.70 1.44
N THR A 132 -3.25 -16.78 0.18
CA THR A 132 -3.46 -18.06 -0.51
C THR A 132 -2.17 -18.86 -0.64
N ALA A 133 -1.06 -18.20 -1.03
CA ALA A 133 0.24 -18.82 -1.08
C ALA A 133 0.71 -19.30 0.31
N GLN A 134 0.51 -18.49 1.35
CA GLN A 134 0.85 -18.85 2.73
C GLN A 134 0.04 -20.08 3.20
N ARG A 135 -1.28 -20.09 2.97
CA ARG A 135 -2.15 -21.23 3.34
C ARG A 135 -1.71 -22.51 2.64
N ARG A 136 -1.41 -22.43 1.34
CA ARG A 136 -0.91 -23.55 0.56
C ARG A 136 0.44 -24.05 1.08
N PHE A 137 1.37 -23.14 1.36
CA PHE A 137 2.67 -23.49 1.94
C PHE A 137 2.54 -24.21 3.29
N VAL A 138 1.68 -23.70 4.19
CA VAL A 138 1.43 -24.33 5.50
C VAL A 138 0.80 -25.72 5.32
N ALA A 139 -0.17 -25.87 4.41
CA ALA A 139 -0.79 -27.16 4.12
C ALA A 139 0.23 -28.17 3.56
N ASP A 140 1.04 -27.75 2.58
CA ASP A 140 2.07 -28.58 1.96
C ASP A 140 3.14 -29.00 2.98
N ALA A 141 3.60 -28.07 3.83
CA ALA A 141 4.51 -28.36 4.93
C ALA A 141 3.93 -29.38 5.92
N ALA A 142 2.67 -29.19 6.33
CA ALA A 142 2.00 -30.12 7.24
C ALA A 142 1.88 -31.53 6.63
N HIS A 143 1.54 -31.62 5.34
CA HIS A 143 1.48 -32.90 4.63
C HIS A 143 2.86 -33.57 4.53
N GLN A 144 3.90 -32.82 4.15
CA GLN A 144 5.26 -33.35 4.03
C GLN A 144 5.84 -33.82 5.37
N LEU A 145 5.44 -33.22 6.49
CA LEU A 145 5.87 -33.65 7.83
C LEU A 145 5.06 -34.84 8.37
N ARG A 146 3.75 -34.91 8.09
CA ARG A 146 2.87 -35.97 8.63
C ARG A 146 3.33 -37.38 8.21
N THR A 147 3.72 -37.55 6.95
CA THR A 147 4.12 -38.84 6.38
C THR A 147 5.38 -39.43 7.05
N PRO A 148 6.53 -38.73 7.12
CA PRO A 148 7.72 -39.25 7.79
C PRO A 148 7.53 -39.41 9.30
N ILE A 149 6.74 -38.55 9.97
CA ILE A 149 6.41 -38.72 11.39
C ILE A 149 5.64 -40.03 11.63
N ALA A 150 4.66 -40.35 10.78
CA ALA A 150 3.94 -41.62 10.86
C ALA A 150 4.88 -42.81 10.66
N GLY A 151 5.79 -42.73 9.68
CA GLY A 151 6.81 -43.76 9.44
C GLY A 151 7.76 -43.97 10.62
N LEU A 152 8.23 -42.88 11.24
CA LEU A 152 9.06 -42.92 12.45
C LEU A 152 8.32 -43.61 13.61
N LYS A 153 7.04 -43.28 13.80
CA LYS A 153 6.21 -43.93 14.82
C LYS A 153 6.12 -45.44 14.58
N THR A 154 5.84 -45.88 13.34
CA THR A 154 5.77 -47.30 13.01
C THR A 154 7.11 -48.03 13.22
N GLN A 155 8.23 -47.40 12.84
CA GLN A 155 9.56 -47.96 13.08
C GLN A 155 9.86 -48.06 14.58
N ALA A 156 9.53 -47.03 15.36
CA ALA A 156 9.69 -47.06 16.82
C ALA A 156 8.83 -48.16 17.47
N GLU A 157 7.59 -48.34 17.04
CA GLU A 157 6.73 -49.44 17.50
C GLU A 157 7.29 -50.82 17.14
N THR A 158 7.96 -50.93 15.99
CA THR A 158 8.60 -52.18 15.54
C THR A 158 9.87 -52.45 16.36
N ALA A 159 10.67 -51.41 16.64
CA ALA A 159 11.82 -51.50 17.54
C ALA A 159 11.39 -52.02 18.92
N LEU A 160 10.31 -51.46 19.50
CA LEU A 160 9.78 -51.91 20.80
C LEU A 160 9.34 -53.38 20.83
N ARG A 161 9.06 -53.99 19.67
CA ARG A 161 8.67 -55.41 19.55
C ARG A 161 9.83 -56.32 19.12
N ALA A 162 11.00 -55.76 18.79
CA ALA A 162 12.16 -56.54 18.38
C ALA A 162 12.74 -57.31 19.56
N THR A 163 12.97 -58.61 19.38
CA THR A 163 13.49 -59.51 20.41
C THR A 163 15.01 -59.67 20.35
N ASP A 164 15.65 -59.32 19.23
CA ASP A 164 17.09 -59.41 19.05
C ASP A 164 17.75 -58.02 18.98
N ALA A 165 18.96 -57.93 19.56
CA ALA A 165 19.68 -56.66 19.71
C ALA A 165 20.20 -56.10 18.37
N ASP A 166 20.45 -56.96 17.37
CA ASP A 166 20.98 -56.55 16.07
C ASP A 166 19.88 -55.92 15.20
N SER A 167 18.69 -56.52 15.17
CA SER A 167 17.49 -55.98 14.53
C SER A 167 17.05 -54.68 15.19
N MET A 168 17.06 -54.62 16.53
CA MET A 168 16.81 -53.37 17.27
C MET A 168 17.77 -52.24 16.85
N ARG A 169 19.09 -52.53 16.79
CA ARG A 169 20.08 -51.54 16.33
C ARG A 169 19.83 -51.11 14.89
N SER A 170 19.45 -52.03 14.01
CA SER A 170 19.13 -51.70 12.61
C SER A 170 17.91 -50.78 12.48
N ILE A 171 16.86 -51.01 13.27
CA ILE A 171 15.63 -50.19 13.25
C ILE A 171 15.93 -48.81 13.85
N VAL A 172 16.68 -48.73 14.95
CA VAL A 172 17.09 -47.44 15.53
C VAL A 172 17.96 -46.64 14.56
N ALA A 173 18.87 -47.27 13.81
CA ALA A 173 19.65 -46.60 12.77
C ALA A 173 18.76 -46.02 11.64
N ASN A 174 17.69 -46.75 11.26
CA ASN A 174 16.70 -46.26 10.30
C ASN A 174 15.90 -45.06 10.84
N ILE A 175 15.51 -45.09 12.12
CA ILE A 175 14.85 -43.98 12.81
C ILE A 175 15.74 -42.73 12.81
N VAL A 176 17.03 -42.87 13.16
CA VAL A 176 18.00 -41.76 13.14
C VAL A 176 18.12 -41.17 11.73
N THR A 177 18.26 -42.03 10.71
CA THR A 177 18.35 -41.59 9.30
C THR A 177 17.10 -40.83 8.86
N ALA A 178 15.91 -41.33 9.22
CA ALA A 178 14.65 -40.66 8.91
C ALA A 178 14.49 -39.32 9.66
N ALA A 179 14.93 -39.23 10.91
CA ALA A 179 14.94 -37.99 11.68
C ALA A 179 15.90 -36.93 11.10
N THR A 180 17.08 -37.35 10.61
CA THR A 180 18.01 -36.47 9.90
C THR A 180 17.37 -35.89 8.63
N ARG A 181 16.69 -36.72 7.84
CA ARG A 181 15.97 -36.26 6.63
C ARG A 181 14.86 -35.25 6.95
N MET A 182 14.11 -35.46 8.03
CA MET A 182 13.11 -34.47 8.47
C MET A 182 13.75 -33.15 8.90
N SER A 183 14.90 -33.19 9.58
CA SER A 183 15.62 -31.96 9.96
C SER A 183 16.04 -31.17 8.72
N SER A 184 16.55 -31.84 7.68
CA SER A 184 16.87 -31.18 6.40
C SER A 184 15.63 -30.57 5.74
N LEU A 185 14.48 -31.27 5.73
CA LEU A 185 13.22 -30.73 5.21
C LEU A 185 12.74 -29.49 5.98
N VAL A 186 12.88 -29.47 7.31
CA VAL A 186 12.52 -28.30 8.13
C VAL A 186 13.42 -27.11 7.79
N VAL A 187 14.73 -27.33 7.62
CA VAL A 187 15.66 -26.28 7.17
C VAL A 187 15.28 -25.76 5.79
N GLN A 188 14.91 -26.65 4.85
CA GLN A 188 14.44 -26.25 3.52
C GLN A 188 13.15 -25.42 3.59
N LEU A 189 12.15 -25.84 4.36
CA LEU A 189 10.92 -25.09 4.58
C LEU A 189 11.18 -23.71 5.20
N LEU A 190 12.07 -23.63 6.20
CA LEU A 190 12.47 -22.36 6.81
C LEU A 190 13.21 -21.44 5.83
N SER A 191 14.01 -22.00 4.92
CA SER A 191 14.68 -21.23 3.87
C SER A 191 13.66 -20.66 2.86
N LEU A 192 12.66 -21.47 2.46
CA LEU A 192 11.58 -21.03 1.58
C LEU A 192 10.71 -19.94 2.23
N ALA A 193 10.46 -20.03 3.53
CA ALA A 193 9.70 -19.03 4.28
C ALA A 193 10.46 -17.70 4.48
N ARG A 194 11.79 -17.69 4.35
CA ARG A 194 12.64 -16.48 4.44
C ARG A 194 12.76 -15.71 3.13
N VAL A 195 12.39 -16.31 2.00
CA VAL A 195 12.37 -15.60 0.71
C VAL A 195 11.09 -14.77 0.65
N ASP A 196 11.08 -13.64 1.35
CA ASP A 196 10.08 -12.60 1.13
C ASP A 196 10.42 -11.90 -0.21
N PRO A 197 9.54 -11.94 -1.23
CA PRO A 197 9.78 -11.27 -2.51
C PRO A 197 10.03 -9.76 -2.35
N SER A 198 9.49 -9.15 -1.28
CA SER A 198 9.69 -7.74 -0.95
C SER A 198 11.12 -7.47 -0.44
N GLU A 199 11.71 -8.38 0.33
CA GLU A 199 13.10 -8.29 0.82
C GLU A 199 14.09 -8.70 -0.27
N ALA A 200 13.78 -9.70 -1.11
CA ALA A 200 14.61 -10.04 -2.27
C ALA A 200 14.76 -8.89 -3.28
N ALA A 201 13.77 -7.98 -3.33
CA ALA A 201 13.82 -6.76 -4.14
C ALA A 201 14.44 -5.55 -3.40
N LYS A 202 14.59 -5.59 -2.07
CA LYS A 202 15.10 -4.48 -1.23
C LYS A 202 16.47 -4.74 -0.60
N GLY A 203 16.90 -5.99 -0.52
CA GLY A 203 18.23 -6.39 -0.06
C GLY A 203 19.28 -5.78 -0.98
N ALA A 204 20.23 -5.07 -0.39
CA ALA A 204 21.28 -4.33 -1.08
C ALA A 204 21.90 -5.19 -2.20
N SER A 205 21.46 -4.93 -3.44
CA SER A 205 21.96 -5.60 -4.63
C SER A 205 23.35 -5.05 -4.92
N GLY A 206 24.35 -5.58 -4.21
CA GLY A 206 25.76 -5.35 -4.49
C GLY A 206 26.24 -6.29 -5.58
N LEU A 207 27.32 -5.92 -6.27
CA LEU A 207 28.08 -6.87 -7.07
C LEU A 207 28.79 -7.82 -6.10
N VAL A 208 28.37 -9.07 -6.09
CA VAL A 208 28.95 -10.16 -5.31
C VAL A 208 29.79 -11.02 -6.22
N ASP A 209 31.08 -11.14 -5.91
CA ASP A 209 31.96 -12.09 -6.58
C ASP A 209 31.69 -13.52 -6.07
N LEU A 210 31.24 -14.39 -6.99
CA LEU A 210 30.89 -15.76 -6.64
C LEU A 210 32.11 -16.64 -6.33
N GLU A 211 33.29 -16.33 -6.85
CA GLU A 211 34.48 -17.15 -6.66
C GLU A 211 34.90 -17.23 -5.18
N PRO A 212 35.20 -16.10 -4.48
CA PRO A 212 35.56 -16.15 -3.07
C PRO A 212 34.41 -16.67 -2.20
N LEU A 213 33.16 -16.38 -2.60
CA LEU A 213 31.98 -16.81 -1.86
C LEU A 213 31.83 -18.34 -1.92
N ALA A 214 31.78 -18.94 -3.11
CA ALA A 214 31.63 -20.39 -3.28
C ALA A 214 32.82 -21.15 -2.68
N ARG A 215 34.04 -20.61 -2.79
CA ARG A 215 35.22 -21.19 -2.14
C ARG A 215 35.08 -21.23 -0.63
N SER A 216 34.65 -20.12 -0.02
CA SER A 216 34.44 -20.05 1.43
C SER A 216 33.37 -21.02 1.92
N VAL A 217 32.23 -21.09 1.22
CA VAL A 217 31.14 -22.02 1.57
C VAL A 217 31.59 -23.46 1.39
N THR A 218 32.31 -23.79 0.32
CA THR A 218 32.83 -25.16 0.14
C THR A 218 33.79 -25.54 1.26
N ALA A 219 34.67 -24.63 1.69
CA ALA A 219 35.59 -24.85 2.81
C ALA A 219 34.87 -25.13 4.13
N ASP A 220 33.81 -24.37 4.44
CA ASP A 220 32.98 -24.59 5.64
C ASP A 220 32.34 -25.99 5.67
N TRP A 221 32.04 -26.55 4.49
CA TRP A 221 31.38 -27.85 4.34
C TRP A 221 32.35 -29.03 4.18
N ILE A 222 33.62 -28.81 3.81
CA ILE A 222 34.63 -29.88 3.65
C ILE A 222 34.80 -30.69 4.93
N ALA A 223 34.87 -30.03 6.10
CA ALA A 223 35.04 -30.73 7.38
C ALA A 223 33.89 -31.73 7.63
N ARG A 224 32.65 -31.33 7.34
CA ARG A 224 31.46 -32.18 7.44
C ARG A 224 31.41 -33.27 6.38
N ALA A 225 31.91 -33.00 5.17
CA ALA A 225 31.96 -33.97 4.08
C ALA A 225 32.94 -35.12 4.40
N ILE A 226 34.10 -34.80 5.00
CA ILE A 226 35.10 -35.80 5.42
C ILE A 226 34.52 -36.75 6.48
N GLU A 227 33.79 -36.22 7.47
CA GLU A 227 33.12 -37.05 8.49
C GLU A 227 32.16 -38.09 7.90
N HIS A 228 31.64 -37.83 6.70
CA HIS A 228 30.67 -38.69 6.01
C HIS A 228 31.28 -39.48 4.85
N GLY A 229 32.60 -39.42 4.65
CA GLY A 229 33.29 -40.12 3.57
C GLY A 229 32.94 -39.62 2.16
N ILE A 230 32.55 -38.35 2.05
CA ILE A 230 32.09 -37.73 0.80
C ILE A 230 33.24 -36.89 0.23
N ASP A 231 33.57 -37.11 -1.05
CA ASP A 231 34.50 -36.26 -1.79
C ASP A 231 33.80 -34.95 -2.21
N LEU A 232 34.21 -33.84 -1.58
CA LEU A 232 33.71 -32.50 -1.85
C LEU A 232 34.89 -31.59 -2.23
N GLY A 233 34.83 -31.02 -3.44
CA GLY A 233 35.88 -30.15 -3.96
C GLY A 233 35.35 -28.90 -4.62
N TYR A 234 36.20 -27.88 -4.71
CA TYR A 234 35.95 -26.65 -5.47
C TYR A 234 36.93 -26.58 -6.66
N ALA A 235 36.39 -26.42 -7.87
CA ALA A 235 37.16 -26.17 -9.08
C ALA A 235 37.12 -24.67 -9.40
N ALA A 236 38.31 -24.06 -9.46
CA ALA A 236 38.46 -22.66 -9.85
C ALA A 236 37.99 -22.44 -11.30
N ALA A 237 37.42 -21.27 -11.53
CA ALA A 237 36.91 -20.86 -12.82
C ALA A 237 37.72 -19.68 -13.35
N ASP A 238 37.99 -19.65 -14.65
CA ASP A 238 38.68 -18.51 -15.27
C ASP A 238 37.69 -17.38 -15.56
N GLY A 239 37.93 -16.19 -14.99
CA GLY A 239 37.19 -14.96 -15.26
C GLY A 239 36.54 -14.31 -14.03
N SER A 240 36.07 -13.07 -14.20
CA SER A 240 35.36 -12.34 -13.15
C SER A 240 33.89 -12.77 -13.11
N HIS A 241 33.45 -13.34 -11.99
CA HIS A 241 32.13 -13.94 -11.82
C HIS A 241 31.24 -13.17 -10.85
N ALA A 242 31.11 -11.87 -11.09
CA ALA A 242 30.27 -11.00 -10.27
C ALA A 242 28.78 -11.06 -10.68
N VAL A 243 27.89 -11.21 -9.71
CA VAL A 243 26.43 -11.13 -9.89
C VAL A 243 25.83 -10.11 -8.92
N LEU A 244 24.78 -9.44 -9.37
CA LEU A 244 23.94 -8.62 -8.50
C LEU A 244 23.13 -9.53 -7.58
N GLY A 245 23.31 -9.39 -6.27
CA GLY A 245 22.53 -10.12 -5.29
C GLY A 245 23.00 -9.92 -3.86
N ASP A 246 22.28 -10.51 -2.91
CA ASP A 246 22.66 -10.54 -1.50
C ASP A 246 23.69 -11.67 -1.26
N PRO A 247 24.90 -11.36 -0.76
CA PRO A 247 25.92 -12.37 -0.48
C PRO A 247 25.46 -13.44 0.54
N VAL A 248 24.54 -13.11 1.45
CA VAL A 248 23.98 -14.06 2.43
C VAL A 248 23.02 -15.03 1.75
N MET A 249 22.11 -14.56 0.90
CA MET A 249 21.20 -15.43 0.16
C MET A 249 21.94 -16.34 -0.82
N ILE A 250 22.95 -15.82 -1.51
CA ILE A 250 23.79 -16.62 -2.42
C ILE A 250 24.57 -17.68 -1.63
N ARG A 251 25.08 -17.34 -0.44
CA ARG A 251 25.73 -18.30 0.46
C ARG A 251 24.77 -19.42 0.89
N GLU A 252 23.55 -19.08 1.30
CA GLU A 252 22.52 -20.07 1.66
C GLU A 252 22.16 -20.96 0.46
N LEU A 253 22.01 -20.39 -0.74
CA LEU A 253 21.75 -21.14 -1.97
C LEU A 253 22.87 -22.15 -2.26
N ILE A 254 24.14 -21.74 -2.19
CA ILE A 254 25.28 -22.64 -2.40
C ILE A 254 25.30 -23.74 -1.32
N GLY A 255 25.05 -23.40 -0.05
CA GLY A 255 24.93 -24.38 1.03
C GLY A 255 23.84 -25.41 0.79
N ASN A 256 22.67 -24.98 0.33
CA ASN A 256 21.55 -25.86 -0.03
C ASN A 256 21.90 -26.79 -1.21
N LEU A 257 22.63 -26.28 -2.20
CA LEU A 257 23.11 -27.09 -3.31
C LEU A 257 24.14 -28.14 -2.87
N ILE A 258 25.03 -27.81 -1.95
CA ILE A 258 26.00 -28.76 -1.36
C ILE A 258 25.27 -29.84 -0.55
N ASP A 259 24.30 -29.44 0.27
CA ASP A 259 23.52 -30.37 1.09
C ASP A 259 22.73 -31.35 0.20
N ASN A 260 22.16 -30.86 -0.90
CA ASN A 260 21.52 -31.71 -1.91
C ASN A 260 22.51 -32.69 -2.58
N ALA A 261 23.78 -32.30 -2.72
CA ALA A 261 24.79 -33.10 -3.41
C ALA A 261 25.41 -34.21 -2.53
N ARG A 262 25.08 -34.23 -1.23
CA ARG A 262 25.60 -35.15 -0.21
C ARG A 262 25.33 -36.65 -0.49
N MET A 263 24.48 -37.00 -1.45
CA MET A 263 24.20 -38.42 -1.77
C MET A 263 25.23 -39.10 -2.70
N HIS A 264 26.09 -38.37 -3.42
CA HIS A 264 26.89 -38.97 -4.51
C HIS A 264 28.36 -38.51 -4.67
N GLY A 265 28.87 -37.64 -3.79
CA GLY A 265 30.13 -36.92 -4.03
C GLY A 265 29.93 -35.80 -5.05
N ALA A 266 30.63 -34.66 -4.89
CA ALA A 266 30.38 -33.50 -5.74
C ALA A 266 31.58 -32.55 -5.87
N THR A 267 31.73 -31.99 -7.06
CA THR A 267 32.64 -30.87 -7.32
C THR A 267 31.81 -29.65 -7.67
N ILE A 268 31.99 -28.57 -6.91
CA ILE A 268 31.40 -27.28 -7.24
C ILE A 268 32.32 -26.56 -8.20
N SER A 269 31.78 -26.13 -9.33
CA SER A 269 32.47 -25.29 -10.31
C SER A 269 31.61 -24.08 -10.63
N ILE A 270 32.25 -22.94 -10.86
CA ILE A 270 31.58 -21.77 -11.42
C ILE A 270 31.95 -21.74 -12.90
N THR A 271 31.00 -21.43 -13.77
CA THR A 271 31.26 -21.29 -15.21
C THR A 271 30.64 -20.02 -15.72
N GLY A 272 31.40 -19.23 -16.47
CA GLY A 272 30.88 -18.10 -17.24
C GLY A 272 30.10 -18.60 -18.45
N ASN A 273 29.01 -17.92 -18.82
CA ASN A 273 28.37 -18.14 -20.12
C ASN A 273 29.08 -17.27 -21.18
N ASP A 274 29.60 -17.90 -22.24
CA ASP A 274 30.22 -17.26 -23.42
C ASP A 274 29.32 -16.23 -24.13
N SER A 275 28.02 -16.19 -23.79
CA SER A 275 27.05 -15.23 -24.33
C SER A 275 27.06 -13.85 -23.62
N GLY A 276 27.91 -13.64 -22.60
CA GLY A 276 28.02 -12.37 -21.87
C GLY A 276 26.79 -11.96 -21.04
N ARG A 277 25.82 -12.86 -20.85
CA ARG A 277 24.53 -12.56 -20.19
C ARG A 277 24.27 -13.31 -18.88
N GLY A 278 25.27 -13.99 -18.31
CA GLY A 278 25.10 -14.54 -16.96
C GLY A 278 26.22 -15.46 -16.50
N THR A 279 26.30 -15.63 -15.18
CA THR A 279 27.19 -16.57 -14.51
C THR A 279 26.38 -17.78 -14.06
N ARG A 280 26.90 -19.00 -14.24
CA ARG A 280 26.22 -20.24 -13.83
C ARG A 280 27.06 -20.97 -12.78
N VAL A 281 26.44 -21.31 -11.66
CA VAL A 281 27.02 -22.24 -10.67
C VAL A 281 26.63 -23.66 -11.07
N VAL A 282 27.62 -24.53 -11.26
CA VAL A 282 27.43 -25.92 -11.67
C VAL A 282 27.95 -26.84 -10.57
N VAL A 283 27.07 -27.67 -10.03
CA VAL A 283 27.45 -28.78 -9.15
C VAL A 283 27.56 -30.03 -10.01
N ALA A 284 28.79 -30.51 -10.20
CA ALA A 284 29.09 -31.70 -10.98
C ALA A 284 29.20 -32.92 -10.06
N PHE A 285 28.53 -34.01 -10.43
CA PHE A 285 28.64 -35.30 -9.74
C PHE A 285 29.70 -36.16 -10.45
N PRO A 286 30.50 -36.96 -9.71
CA PRO A 286 31.43 -37.89 -10.33
C PRO A 286 30.66 -38.88 -11.21
N LYS A 287 31.09 -39.03 -12.47
CA LYS A 287 30.53 -39.98 -13.43
C LYS A 287 30.56 -41.38 -12.81
N ALA A 288 29.41 -42.05 -12.71
CA ALA A 288 29.36 -43.45 -12.30
C ALA A 288 30.28 -44.28 -13.20
N ARG A 289 31.18 -45.09 -12.62
CA ARG A 289 31.99 -46.06 -13.38
C ARG A 289 31.03 -46.95 -14.18
N PRO A 290 31.23 -47.16 -15.49
CA PRO A 290 30.43 -48.12 -16.23
C PRO A 290 30.67 -49.52 -15.66
N GLN A 291 29.63 -50.12 -15.06
CA GLN A 291 29.62 -51.55 -14.74
C GLN A 291 29.40 -52.33 -16.04
N GLY A 292 30.31 -53.26 -16.34
CA GLY A 292 30.04 -54.36 -17.27
C GLY A 292 30.87 -54.38 -18.55
N GLN A 293 32.15 -54.76 -18.46
CA GLN A 293 32.68 -55.76 -19.38
C GLN A 293 32.80 -57.06 -18.59
N ALA A 294 31.73 -57.86 -18.65
CA ALA A 294 31.80 -59.27 -18.37
C ALA A 294 32.46 -59.92 -19.58
N SER A 295 33.75 -60.27 -19.45
CA SER A 295 34.38 -61.24 -20.32
C SER A 295 33.84 -62.62 -20.00
N GLY A 296 33.26 -63.27 -21.00
CA GLY A 296 33.13 -64.71 -21.08
C GLY A 296 32.29 -65.11 -22.29
N PRO A 297 32.50 -66.31 -22.86
CA PRO A 297 33.57 -67.29 -22.61
C PRO A 297 34.73 -67.21 -23.61
#